data_AF-A0A961B624-F1
#
_entry.id   AF-A0A961B624-F1
#
_cell.length_a   1.000
_cell.length_b   1.000
_cell.length_c   1.000
_cell.angle_alpha   90.00
_cell.angle_beta   90.00
_cell.angle_gamma   90.00
#
_symmetry.space_group_name_H-M   'P 1'
#
loop_
_entity.id
_entity.type
_entity.pdbx_description
1 polymer ?
#
loop_
_entity_poly.entity_id
_entity_poly.type
_entity_poly.pdbx_seq_one_letter_code
_entity_poly.pdbx_strand_id
1 'polypeptide(L)'
;MLAKSPSPSLRGMLSLLSAGILATAAAAAGDDSIQRVEAFLQPRLLAVPGAEAKPAVVEAVLARPDPGTFFLRYAFGMKRHAKTLLTPGQTVTLEAVIATHSPIGSRWHDERNTLRCRWNAVMWRHAAASEADAPAVRRELEEWMRLRMLWTRQEHLAQYRFAREVWDLLTPEQQAKLIAGDWKAHATLDTGHQRADATAKIVTRALGKPDRTAEFEAAGAAWSNERVPLHTALRDAEDLERRLAFAMDLNDEGVCHRAAVTATDAYAKLYLAEANAVRRLVRAGYADAAAGCDRAAAEAWAEAPKRFAPGAADLIRLLSPP
;
A
#
# COMPACT_ATOMS: atom_id res chain seq x y z
N MET A 1 -70.33 19.99 -16.58
CA MET A 1 -69.07 20.29 -17.30
C MET A 1 -67.92 19.73 -16.48
N LEU A 2 -67.41 18.55 -16.84
CA LEU A 2 -66.32 17.87 -16.14
C LEU A 2 -65.00 18.17 -16.87
N ALA A 3 -64.07 18.81 -16.17
CA ALA A 3 -62.74 19.13 -16.69
C ALA A 3 -61.87 17.87 -16.76
N LYS A 4 -61.38 17.54 -17.97
CA LYS A 4 -60.41 16.45 -18.19
C LYS A 4 -59.02 16.91 -17.71
N SER A 5 -58.45 16.16 -16.77
CA SER A 5 -57.03 16.30 -16.39
C SER A 5 -56.13 15.72 -17.48
N PRO A 6 -54.97 16.34 -17.81
CA PRO A 6 -54.08 15.82 -18.81
C PRO A 6 -53.28 14.63 -18.24
N SER A 7 -53.38 13.49 -18.90
CA SER A 7 -52.54 12.33 -18.65
C SER A 7 -51.08 12.66 -18.96
N PRO A 8 -50.11 12.31 -18.08
CA PRO A 8 -48.70 12.48 -18.40
C PRO A 8 -48.34 11.58 -19.59
N SER A 9 -47.67 12.15 -20.59
CA SER A 9 -47.29 11.40 -21.78
C SER A 9 -46.32 10.27 -21.43
N LEU A 10 -46.54 9.09 -22.01
CA LEU A 10 -45.67 7.91 -21.90
C LEU A 10 -44.19 8.19 -22.25
N ARG A 11 -43.90 9.29 -22.97
CA ARG A 11 -42.53 9.72 -23.27
C ARG A 11 -41.79 10.33 -22.07
N GLY A 12 -42.48 10.86 -21.07
CA GLY A 12 -41.87 11.42 -19.84
C GLY A 12 -41.44 10.36 -18.83
N MET A 13 -42.16 9.24 -18.74
CA MET A 13 -41.82 8.14 -17.81
C MET A 13 -40.67 7.26 -18.31
N LEU A 14 -40.49 7.12 -19.63
CA LEU A 14 -39.37 6.37 -20.21
C LEU A 14 -38.02 7.09 -20.06
N SER A 15 -37.98 8.42 -19.94
CA SER A 15 -36.73 9.17 -19.75
C SER A 15 -36.15 9.04 -18.34
N LEU A 16 -37.01 8.92 -17.31
CA LEU A 16 -36.55 8.74 -15.92
C LEU A 16 -36.17 7.28 -15.60
N LEU A 17 -36.81 6.31 -16.25
CA LEU A 17 -36.41 4.89 -16.16
C LEU A 17 -35.11 4.61 -16.92
N SER A 18 -34.83 5.33 -18.00
CA SER A 18 -33.57 5.17 -18.76
C SER A 18 -32.36 5.75 -18.03
N ALA A 19 -32.51 6.86 -17.29
CA ALA A 19 -31.43 7.47 -16.51
C ALA A 19 -31.05 6.64 -15.26
N GLY A 20 -32.04 6.03 -14.60
CA GLY A 20 -31.79 5.12 -13.46
C GLY A 20 -31.19 3.77 -13.87
N ILE A 21 -31.53 3.28 -15.07
CA ILE A 21 -30.99 2.02 -15.62
C ILE A 21 -29.60 2.23 -16.25
N LEU A 22 -29.29 3.41 -16.79
CA LEU A 22 -27.92 3.72 -17.27
C LEU A 22 -26.91 3.95 -16.12
N ALA A 23 -27.37 4.46 -14.97
CA ALA A 23 -26.50 4.58 -13.78
C ALA A 23 -26.23 3.23 -13.08
N THR A 24 -27.14 2.26 -13.22
CA THR A 24 -26.97 0.90 -12.66
C THR A 24 -26.38 -0.09 -13.66
N ALA A 25 -26.52 0.12 -14.97
CA ALA A 25 -25.83 -0.67 -16.00
C ALA A 25 -24.33 -0.37 -16.07
N ALA A 26 -23.88 0.84 -15.71
CA ALA A 26 -22.47 1.15 -15.53
C ALA A 26 -21.81 0.40 -14.35
N ALA A 27 -22.61 -0.13 -13.41
CA ALA A 27 -22.12 -0.97 -12.32
C ALA A 27 -21.99 -2.47 -12.72
N ALA A 28 -22.49 -2.86 -13.89
CA ALA A 28 -22.47 -4.24 -14.40
C ALA A 28 -21.75 -4.42 -15.75
N ALA A 29 -21.46 -3.33 -16.48
CA ALA A 29 -20.44 -3.34 -17.52
C ALA A 29 -19.07 -3.45 -16.83
N GLY A 30 -18.56 -4.67 -16.73
CA GLY A 30 -17.35 -5.00 -15.97
C GLY A 30 -16.22 -4.02 -16.28
N ASP A 31 -15.85 -3.22 -15.27
CA ASP A 31 -14.59 -2.49 -15.24
C ASP A 31 -13.48 -3.54 -15.30
N ASP A 32 -13.02 -3.85 -16.51
CA ASP A 32 -11.98 -4.83 -16.80
C ASP A 32 -10.60 -4.35 -16.33
N SER A 33 -10.52 -3.20 -15.64
CA SER A 33 -9.28 -2.64 -15.14
C SER A 33 -8.52 -3.58 -14.23
N ILE A 34 -9.20 -4.37 -13.39
CA ILE A 34 -8.53 -5.37 -12.54
C ILE A 34 -7.83 -6.41 -13.44
N GLN A 35 -8.53 -7.00 -14.40
CA GLN A 35 -7.95 -8.00 -15.31
C GLN A 35 -6.84 -7.39 -16.19
N ARG A 36 -7.01 -6.15 -16.64
CA ARG A 36 -5.98 -5.44 -17.42
C ARG A 36 -4.74 -5.16 -16.58
N VAL A 37 -4.88 -4.76 -15.32
CA VAL A 37 -3.76 -4.55 -14.40
C VAL A 37 -3.07 -5.86 -14.08
N GLU A 38 -3.82 -6.96 -13.93
CA GLU A 38 -3.23 -8.29 -13.78
C GLU A 38 -2.42 -8.69 -15.00
N ALA A 39 -2.98 -8.55 -16.20
CA ALA A 39 -2.29 -8.82 -17.45
C ALA A 39 -1.04 -7.93 -17.63
N PHE A 40 -1.10 -6.69 -17.14
CA PHE A 40 0.04 -5.79 -17.08
C PHE A 40 1.12 -6.28 -16.10
N LEU A 41 0.72 -6.79 -14.92
CA LEU A 41 1.65 -7.27 -13.90
C LEU A 41 2.39 -8.54 -14.33
N GLN A 42 1.68 -9.53 -14.85
CA GLN A 42 2.18 -10.90 -15.04
C GLN A 42 3.55 -10.99 -15.73
N PRO A 43 3.79 -10.36 -16.90
CA PRO A 43 5.09 -10.45 -17.57
C PRO A 43 6.21 -9.68 -16.85
N ARG A 44 5.89 -8.89 -15.81
CA ARG A 44 6.82 -8.05 -15.04
C ARG A 44 7.18 -8.63 -13.69
N LEU A 45 6.52 -9.71 -13.26
CA LEU A 45 6.80 -10.37 -12.00
C LEU A 45 8.24 -10.88 -11.97
N LEU A 46 8.94 -10.58 -10.89
CA LEU A 46 10.24 -11.17 -10.60
C LEU A 46 10.01 -12.63 -10.20
N ALA A 47 10.78 -13.55 -10.80
CA ALA A 47 10.79 -14.94 -10.39
C ALA A 47 11.24 -15.07 -8.93
N VAL A 48 10.60 -15.96 -8.16
CA VAL A 48 10.98 -16.27 -6.79
C VAL A 48 11.52 -17.70 -6.76
N PRO A 49 12.75 -17.94 -6.28
CA PRO A 49 13.26 -19.27 -6.05
C PRO A 49 12.37 -20.03 -5.06
N GLY A 50 12.00 -21.26 -5.40
CA GLY A 50 11.32 -22.15 -4.47
C GLY A 50 12.29 -22.58 -3.38
N ALA A 51 12.10 -22.12 -2.14
CA ALA A 51 12.86 -22.59 -0.99
C ALA A 51 11.97 -22.48 0.25
N GLU A 52 11.81 -23.52 1.06
CA GLU A 52 11.12 -23.48 2.35
C GLU A 52 12.05 -23.02 3.48
N ALA A 53 11.53 -22.20 4.40
CA ALA A 53 12.30 -21.68 5.51
C ALA A 53 12.35 -22.78 6.55
N LYS A 54 13.53 -23.32 6.82
CA LYS A 54 13.70 -24.22 7.96
C LYS A 54 13.38 -23.44 9.24
N PRO A 55 12.52 -23.94 10.15
CA PRO A 55 12.17 -23.23 11.39
C PRO A 55 13.39 -22.74 12.19
N ALA A 56 14.46 -23.54 12.22
CA ALA A 56 15.72 -23.17 12.87
C ALA A 56 16.36 -21.89 12.32
N VAL A 57 16.20 -21.57 11.02
CA VAL A 57 16.68 -20.32 10.43
C VAL A 57 15.88 -19.14 10.98
N VAL A 58 14.56 -19.26 11.05
CA VAL A 58 13.69 -18.21 11.57
C VAL A 58 14.00 -17.94 13.05
N GLU A 59 14.16 -18.98 13.85
CA GLU A 59 14.56 -18.87 15.27
C GLU A 59 15.91 -18.16 15.43
N ALA A 60 16.92 -18.56 14.65
CA ALA A 60 18.25 -17.95 14.70
C ALA A 60 18.24 -16.46 14.30
N VAL A 61 17.39 -16.08 13.33
CA VAL A 61 17.23 -14.69 12.90
C VAL A 61 16.52 -13.85 13.97
N LEU A 62 15.45 -14.39 14.56
CA LEU A 62 14.71 -13.70 15.62
C LEU A 62 15.54 -13.52 16.90
N ALA A 63 16.52 -14.39 17.14
CA ALA A 63 17.46 -14.26 18.27
C ALA A 63 18.47 -13.11 18.11
N ARG A 64 18.63 -12.52 16.91
CA ARG A 64 19.52 -11.36 16.69
C ARG A 64 18.97 -10.09 17.34
N PRO A 65 19.75 -9.02 17.53
CA PRO A 65 19.21 -7.72 17.88
C PRO A 65 18.35 -7.14 16.73
N ASP A 66 17.31 -6.36 17.07
CA ASP A 66 16.58 -5.58 16.06
C ASP A 66 17.49 -4.47 15.51
N PRO A 67 17.74 -4.40 14.19
CA PRO A 67 18.53 -3.31 13.59
C PRO A 67 17.86 -1.93 13.72
N GLY A 68 16.56 -1.88 14.05
CA GLY A 68 15.77 -0.67 14.29
C GLY A 68 15.49 0.19 13.06
N THR A 69 15.93 -0.26 11.88
CA THR A 69 15.66 0.37 10.58
C THR A 69 15.88 -0.62 9.44
N PHE A 70 15.46 -0.29 8.22
CA PHE A 70 15.62 -1.14 7.04
C PHE A 70 17.04 -1.08 6.46
N PHE A 71 17.50 -2.18 5.84
CA PHE A 71 18.86 -2.32 5.31
C PHE A 71 19.20 -1.24 4.27
N LEU A 72 18.22 -0.84 3.47
CA LEU A 72 18.36 0.24 2.48
C LEU A 72 18.93 1.54 3.09
N ARG A 73 18.59 1.86 4.35
CA ARG A 73 19.13 3.03 5.05
C ARG A 73 20.62 2.91 5.34
N TYR A 74 21.09 1.70 5.64
CA TYR A 74 22.51 1.43 5.79
C TYR A 74 23.22 1.49 4.44
N ALA A 75 22.67 0.91 3.37
CA ALA A 75 23.29 0.96 2.04
C ALA A 75 23.54 2.42 1.56
N PHE A 76 22.55 3.31 1.72
CA PHE A 76 22.74 4.73 1.41
C PHE A 76 23.63 5.47 2.42
N GLY A 77 23.61 5.07 3.69
CA GLY A 77 24.56 5.54 4.70
C GLY A 77 26.01 5.19 4.35
N MET A 78 26.27 3.95 3.90
CA MET A 78 27.57 3.49 3.41
C MET A 78 28.05 4.34 2.24
N LYS A 79 27.18 4.66 1.28
CA LYS A 79 27.52 5.57 0.17
C LYS A 79 27.97 6.95 0.69
N ARG A 80 27.24 7.54 1.64
CA ARG A 80 27.58 8.85 2.22
C ARG A 80 28.90 8.83 2.99
N HIS A 81 29.20 7.71 3.66
CA HIS A 81 30.38 7.54 4.50
C HIS A 81 31.42 6.60 3.88
N ALA A 82 31.45 6.50 2.55
CA ALA A 82 32.22 5.49 1.84
C ALA A 82 33.72 5.56 2.16
N LYS A 83 34.28 6.77 2.27
CA LYS A 83 35.70 6.99 2.62
C LYS A 83 36.10 6.43 4.00
N THR A 84 35.14 6.19 4.88
CA THR A 84 35.36 5.67 6.24
C THR A 84 35.00 4.20 6.36
N LEU A 85 33.97 3.76 5.64
CA LEU A 85 33.39 2.42 5.81
C LEU A 85 33.83 1.42 4.74
N LEU A 86 34.23 1.89 3.56
CA LEU A 86 34.47 1.09 2.38
C LEU A 86 35.87 1.36 1.80
N THR A 87 36.42 0.37 1.10
CA THR A 87 37.59 0.57 0.26
C THR A 87 37.23 1.34 -1.02
N PRO A 88 38.21 1.90 -1.76
CA PRO A 88 37.94 2.53 -3.06
C PRO A 88 37.27 1.59 -4.05
N GLY A 89 37.70 0.32 -4.11
CA GLY A 89 37.09 -0.69 -4.98
C GLY A 89 35.63 -0.97 -4.62
N GLN A 90 35.35 -1.16 -3.32
CA GLN A 90 33.98 -1.31 -2.82
C GLN A 90 33.11 -0.08 -3.11
N THR A 91 33.68 1.12 -3.07
CA THR A 91 32.92 2.35 -3.39
C THR A 91 32.43 2.33 -4.83
N VAL A 92 33.31 1.98 -5.78
CA VAL A 92 32.96 1.87 -7.21
C VAL A 92 31.90 0.79 -7.43
N THR A 93 32.05 -0.38 -6.80
CA THR A 93 31.06 -1.45 -6.92
C THR A 93 29.71 -1.05 -6.33
N LEU A 94 29.68 -0.39 -5.15
CA LEU A 94 28.43 0.08 -4.54
C LEU A 94 27.71 1.09 -5.44
N GLU A 95 28.44 2.00 -6.10
CA GLU A 95 27.84 2.94 -7.05
C GLU A 95 27.20 2.23 -8.24
N ALA A 96 27.86 1.20 -8.78
CA ALA A 96 27.32 0.37 -9.86
C ALA A 96 26.07 -0.41 -9.44
N VAL A 97 26.06 -0.99 -8.23
CA VAL A 97 24.88 -1.67 -7.65
C VAL A 97 23.73 -0.68 -7.50
N ILE A 98 23.97 0.51 -6.93
CA ILE A 98 22.93 1.54 -6.79
C ILE A 98 22.40 1.99 -8.15
N ALA A 99 23.26 2.20 -9.14
CA ALA A 99 22.85 2.60 -10.49
C ALA A 99 21.96 1.54 -11.16
N THR A 100 22.27 0.25 -10.94
CA THR A 100 21.49 -0.88 -11.47
C THR A 100 20.11 -0.99 -10.83
N HIS A 101 20.04 -0.88 -9.50
CA HIS A 101 18.82 -1.17 -8.74
C HIS A 101 17.90 0.02 -8.54
N SER A 102 18.42 1.27 -8.53
CA SER A 102 17.60 2.46 -8.24
C SER A 102 16.43 2.65 -9.21
N PRO A 103 16.58 2.48 -10.54
CA PRO A 103 15.46 2.58 -11.47
C PRO A 103 14.39 1.51 -11.22
N ILE A 104 14.80 0.28 -10.92
CA ILE A 104 13.89 -0.85 -10.64
C ILE A 104 13.09 -0.59 -9.38
N GLY A 105 13.77 -0.20 -8.29
CA GLY A 105 13.12 0.14 -7.02
C GLY A 105 12.16 1.32 -7.16
N SER A 106 12.56 2.37 -7.90
CA SER A 106 11.72 3.55 -8.13
C SER A 106 10.45 3.20 -8.91
N ARG A 107 10.56 2.37 -9.95
CA ARG A 107 9.40 1.88 -10.72
C ARG A 107 8.40 1.15 -9.81
N TRP A 108 8.86 0.12 -9.08
CA TRP A 108 7.97 -0.65 -8.20
C TRP A 108 7.30 0.23 -7.13
N HIS A 109 8.06 1.14 -6.53
CA HIS A 109 7.54 2.11 -5.56
C HIS A 109 6.42 2.99 -6.16
N ASP A 110 6.63 3.55 -7.34
CA ASP A 110 5.69 4.45 -8.00
C ASP A 110 4.45 3.71 -8.49
N GLU A 111 4.60 2.51 -9.05
CA GLU A 111 3.48 1.67 -9.47
C GLU A 111 2.64 1.21 -8.26
N ARG A 112 3.29 0.75 -7.17
CA ARG A 112 2.59 0.40 -5.92
C ARG A 112 1.81 1.61 -5.38
N ASN A 113 2.42 2.80 -5.39
CA ASN A 113 1.75 4.01 -4.92
C ASN A 113 0.62 4.47 -5.84
N THR A 114 0.70 4.20 -7.14
CA THR A 114 -0.41 4.39 -8.09
C THR A 114 -1.60 3.50 -7.73
N LEU A 115 -1.35 2.21 -7.42
CA LEU A 115 -2.41 1.31 -6.94
C LEU A 115 -2.98 1.74 -5.58
N ARG A 116 -2.15 2.29 -4.69
CA ARG A 116 -2.64 2.91 -3.44
C ARG A 116 -3.60 4.07 -3.72
N CYS A 117 -3.31 4.93 -4.70
CA CYS A 117 -4.21 6.01 -5.10
C CYS A 117 -5.56 5.46 -5.60
N ARG A 118 -5.53 4.43 -6.45
CA ARG A 118 -6.77 3.76 -6.93
C ARG A 118 -7.54 3.12 -5.78
N TRP A 119 -6.86 2.39 -4.89
CA TRP A 119 -7.48 1.78 -3.70
C TRP A 119 -8.12 2.84 -2.79
N ASN A 120 -7.44 3.96 -2.53
CA ASN A 120 -7.99 5.08 -1.75
C ASN A 120 -9.25 5.68 -2.41
N ALA A 121 -9.28 5.79 -3.74
CA ALA A 121 -10.47 6.25 -4.45
C ALA A 121 -11.65 5.27 -4.28
N VAL A 122 -11.39 3.96 -4.35
CA VAL A 122 -12.41 2.92 -4.08
C VAL A 122 -12.87 2.94 -2.63
N MET A 123 -11.97 3.19 -1.68
CA MET A 123 -12.29 3.32 -0.25
C MET A 123 -13.31 4.44 -0.01
N TRP A 124 -13.13 5.60 -0.65
CA TRP A 124 -14.09 6.71 -0.54
C TRP A 124 -15.45 6.39 -1.15
N ARG A 125 -15.47 5.71 -2.32
CA ARG A 125 -16.72 5.19 -2.90
C ARG A 125 -17.41 4.20 -1.96
N HIS A 126 -16.65 3.31 -1.32
CA HIS A 126 -17.18 2.39 -0.31
C HIS A 126 -17.74 3.13 0.91
N ALA A 127 -17.12 4.23 1.33
CA ALA A 127 -17.60 5.04 2.45
C ALA A 127 -18.95 5.71 2.14
N ALA A 128 -19.18 6.12 0.89
CA ALA A 128 -20.42 6.73 0.43
C ALA A 128 -21.51 5.73 0.01
N ALA A 129 -21.17 4.47 -0.28
CA ALA A 129 -22.08 3.48 -0.84
C ALA A 129 -23.35 3.27 0.02
N SER A 130 -24.47 2.98 -0.63
CA SER A 130 -25.67 2.51 0.06
C SER A 130 -25.41 1.17 0.76
N GLU A 131 -26.27 0.73 1.67
CA GLU A 131 -26.13 -0.62 2.26
C GLU A 131 -26.30 -1.73 1.21
N ALA A 132 -27.05 -1.47 0.14
CA ALA A 132 -27.22 -2.42 -0.96
C ALA A 132 -25.96 -2.55 -1.82
N ASP A 133 -25.25 -1.43 -2.06
CA ASP A 133 -24.08 -1.39 -2.94
C ASP A 133 -22.76 -1.67 -2.21
N ALA A 134 -22.72 -1.41 -0.89
CA ALA A 134 -21.50 -1.56 -0.09
C ALA A 134 -20.82 -2.93 -0.24
N PRO A 135 -21.52 -4.08 -0.26
CA PRO A 135 -20.88 -5.38 -0.48
C PRO A 135 -20.15 -5.49 -1.83
N ALA A 136 -20.69 -4.90 -2.91
CA ALA A 136 -20.06 -4.94 -4.22
C ALA A 136 -18.79 -4.07 -4.26
N VAL A 137 -18.87 -2.83 -3.76
CA VAL A 137 -17.71 -1.93 -3.68
C VAL A 137 -16.65 -2.46 -2.72
N ARG A 138 -17.07 -3.14 -1.64
CA ARG A 138 -16.16 -3.80 -0.70
C ARG A 138 -15.34 -4.89 -1.39
N ARG A 139 -15.94 -5.71 -2.26
CA ARG A 139 -15.22 -6.72 -3.06
C ARG A 139 -14.22 -6.08 -4.01
N GLU A 140 -14.60 -5.01 -4.71
CA GLU A 140 -13.67 -4.26 -5.57
C GLU A 140 -12.45 -3.75 -4.77
N LEU A 141 -12.70 -3.26 -3.55
CA LEU A 141 -11.65 -2.81 -2.63
C LEU A 141 -10.69 -3.94 -2.22
N GLU A 142 -11.18 -5.18 -2.06
CA GLU A 142 -10.35 -6.37 -1.78
C GLU A 142 -9.44 -6.71 -2.95
N GLU A 143 -9.98 -6.67 -4.18
CA GLU A 143 -9.19 -6.93 -5.38
C GLU A 143 -8.10 -5.89 -5.58
N TRP A 144 -8.39 -4.60 -5.42
CA TRP A 144 -7.36 -3.57 -5.47
C TRP A 144 -6.32 -3.70 -4.36
N MET A 145 -6.72 -4.14 -3.16
CA MET A 145 -5.78 -4.42 -2.07
C MET A 145 -4.87 -5.61 -2.42
N ARG A 146 -5.44 -6.69 -2.96
CA ARG A 146 -4.68 -7.85 -3.43
C ARG A 146 -3.63 -7.44 -4.45
N LEU A 147 -4.01 -6.67 -5.48
CA LEU A 147 -3.08 -6.15 -6.49
C LEU A 147 -1.99 -5.27 -5.85
N ARG A 148 -2.37 -4.33 -4.97
CA ARG A 148 -1.40 -3.48 -4.27
C ARG A 148 -0.40 -4.32 -3.46
N MET A 149 -0.85 -5.38 -2.78
CA MET A 149 0.04 -6.27 -2.04
C MET A 149 0.95 -7.08 -2.95
N LEU A 150 0.49 -7.52 -4.12
CA LEU A 150 1.36 -8.17 -5.11
C LEU A 150 2.50 -7.24 -5.54
N TRP A 151 2.21 -5.96 -5.86
CA TRP A 151 3.24 -4.97 -6.16
C TRP A 151 4.18 -4.71 -4.99
N THR A 152 3.65 -4.63 -3.77
CA THR A 152 4.44 -4.43 -2.55
C THR A 152 5.44 -5.58 -2.36
N ARG A 153 5.02 -6.83 -2.61
CA ARG A 153 5.90 -8.00 -2.56
C ARG A 153 7.03 -7.93 -3.60
N GLN A 154 6.73 -7.45 -4.82
CA GLN A 154 7.74 -7.27 -5.86
C GLN A 154 8.75 -6.18 -5.50
N GLU A 155 8.29 -5.08 -4.92
CA GLU A 155 9.17 -4.03 -4.39
C GLU A 155 10.08 -4.56 -3.30
N HIS A 156 9.54 -5.30 -2.33
CA HIS A 156 10.33 -5.87 -1.24
C HIS A 156 11.34 -6.89 -1.74
N LEU A 157 10.99 -7.71 -2.74
CA LEU A 157 11.91 -8.63 -3.39
C LEU A 157 13.04 -7.91 -4.12
N ALA A 158 12.74 -6.82 -4.85
CA ALA A 158 13.75 -6.00 -5.48
C ALA A 158 14.69 -5.34 -4.44
N GLN A 159 14.13 -4.83 -3.34
CA GLN A 159 14.91 -4.27 -2.23
C GLN A 159 15.80 -5.32 -1.57
N TYR A 160 15.32 -6.55 -1.40
CA TYR A 160 16.12 -7.65 -0.86
C TYR A 160 17.31 -7.98 -1.77
N ARG A 161 17.09 -8.10 -3.09
CA ARG A 161 18.17 -8.37 -4.06
C ARG A 161 19.23 -7.28 -4.09
N PHE A 162 18.79 -6.02 -4.08
CA PHE A 162 19.70 -4.88 -3.91
C PHE A 162 20.51 -5.00 -2.62
N ALA A 163 19.84 -5.26 -1.49
CA ALA A 163 20.48 -5.38 -0.20
C ALA A 163 21.46 -6.57 -0.15
N ARG A 164 21.15 -7.68 -0.84
CA ARG A 164 22.02 -8.85 -0.98
C ARG A 164 23.30 -8.52 -1.74
N GLU A 165 23.21 -7.82 -2.87
CA GLU A 165 24.42 -7.40 -3.61
C GLU A 165 25.28 -6.42 -2.80
N VAL A 166 24.66 -5.53 -2.03
CA VAL A 166 25.39 -4.66 -1.10
C VAL A 166 26.03 -5.45 0.03
N TRP A 167 25.38 -6.50 0.53
CA TRP A 167 25.94 -7.39 1.56
C TRP A 167 27.15 -8.17 1.06
N ASP A 168 27.08 -8.73 -0.15
CA ASP A 168 28.13 -9.54 -0.76
C ASP A 168 29.39 -8.73 -1.11
N LEU A 169 29.25 -7.41 -1.22
CA LEU A 169 30.36 -6.48 -1.38
C LEU A 169 31.21 -6.29 -0.12
N LEU A 170 30.62 -6.52 1.06
CA LEU A 170 31.28 -6.32 2.35
C LEU A 170 32.21 -7.50 2.66
N THR A 171 33.34 -7.19 3.29
CA THR A 171 34.19 -8.22 3.91
C THR A 171 33.48 -8.87 5.11
N PRO A 172 33.85 -10.10 5.51
CA PRO A 172 33.31 -10.73 6.71
C PRO A 172 33.42 -9.84 7.96
N GLU A 173 34.52 -9.10 8.11
CA GLU A 173 34.73 -8.18 9.23
C GLU A 173 33.76 -6.97 9.17
N GLN A 174 33.47 -6.44 7.99
CA GLN A 174 32.48 -5.37 7.82
C GLN A 174 31.05 -5.87 8.06
N GLN A 175 30.72 -7.08 7.60
CA GLN A 175 29.44 -7.74 7.86
C GLN A 175 29.22 -7.94 9.37
N ALA A 176 30.25 -8.41 10.08
CA ALA A 176 30.20 -8.56 11.53
C ALA A 176 29.93 -7.22 12.25
N LYS A 177 30.60 -6.13 11.85
CA LYS A 177 30.36 -4.77 12.38
C LYS A 177 28.93 -4.30 12.12
N LEU A 178 28.38 -4.59 10.94
CA LEU A 178 27.01 -4.25 10.59
C LEU A 178 26.00 -5.00 11.47
N ILE A 179 26.18 -6.30 11.67
CA ILE A 179 25.34 -7.15 12.55
C ILE A 179 25.44 -6.68 14.01
N ALA A 180 26.64 -6.36 14.48
CA ALA A 180 26.87 -5.88 15.84
C ALA A 180 26.24 -4.51 16.12
N GLY A 181 25.81 -3.78 15.07
CA GLY A 181 25.21 -2.46 15.18
C GLY A 181 26.23 -1.33 15.24
N ASP A 182 27.52 -1.60 15.03
CA ASP A 182 28.59 -0.60 15.06
C ASP A 182 28.36 0.53 14.05
N TRP A 183 27.65 0.22 12.95
CA TRP A 183 27.38 1.17 11.87
C TRP A 183 26.07 1.93 12.03
N LYS A 184 25.36 1.76 13.15
CA LYS A 184 24.04 2.39 13.38
C LYS A 184 24.09 3.92 13.31
N ALA A 185 25.20 4.53 13.73
CA ALA A 185 25.41 5.97 13.64
C ALA A 185 25.54 6.50 12.20
N HIS A 186 25.83 5.62 11.24
CA HIS A 186 25.97 5.96 9.82
C HIS A 186 24.70 5.70 9.01
N ALA A 187 23.74 4.95 9.56
CA ALA A 187 22.43 4.79 8.96
C ALA A 187 21.62 6.08 9.17
N THR A 188 20.93 6.53 8.12
CA THR A 188 19.83 7.48 8.30
C THR A 188 18.72 6.74 9.04
N LEU A 189 18.70 6.86 10.36
CA LEU A 189 17.63 6.28 11.17
C LEU A 189 16.31 6.86 10.70
N ASP A 190 15.33 5.97 10.55
CA ASP A 190 13.97 6.43 10.35
C ASP A 190 13.54 7.05 11.68
N THR A 191 13.40 8.39 11.71
CA THR A 191 12.74 9.04 12.84
C THR A 191 11.25 8.72 12.85
N GLY A 192 10.77 7.93 11.88
CA GLY A 192 9.58 7.11 11.93
C GLY A 192 8.38 7.91 12.38
N HIS A 193 7.62 8.44 11.41
CA HIS A 193 6.26 8.84 11.72
C HIS A 193 5.59 7.61 12.32
N GLN A 194 5.35 7.61 13.63
CA GLN A 194 4.56 6.56 14.25
C GLN A 194 3.30 6.46 13.43
N ARG A 195 2.86 5.23 13.11
CA ARG A 195 1.54 4.99 12.51
C ARG A 195 0.50 5.25 13.60
N ALA A 196 0.41 6.50 14.02
CA ALA A 196 -0.63 7.00 14.88
C ALA A 196 -1.95 6.81 14.17
N ASP A 197 -3.01 6.61 14.95
CA ASP A 197 -4.35 6.60 14.39
C ASP A 197 -4.61 7.96 13.73
N ALA A 198 -4.76 7.96 12.42
CA ALA A 198 -5.05 9.16 11.64
C ALA A 198 -6.40 9.05 10.92
N THR A 199 -7.18 7.99 11.15
CA THR A 199 -8.36 7.68 10.33
C THR A 199 -9.41 8.78 10.46
N ALA A 200 -9.76 9.19 11.69
CA ALA A 200 -10.66 10.32 11.92
C ALA A 200 -10.13 11.64 11.35
N LYS A 201 -8.81 11.86 11.42
CA LYS A 201 -8.16 13.05 10.84
C LYS A 201 -8.21 13.06 9.31
N ILE A 202 -8.10 11.90 8.66
CA ILE A 202 -8.24 11.75 7.21
C ILE A 202 -9.67 12.10 6.79
N VAL A 203 -10.68 11.59 7.51
CA VAL A 203 -12.10 11.88 7.22
C VAL A 203 -12.41 13.36 7.39
N THR A 204 -12.02 13.96 8.51
CA THR A 204 -12.26 15.40 8.74
C THR A 204 -11.52 16.30 7.78
N ARG A 205 -10.31 15.91 7.32
CA ARG A 205 -9.59 16.65 6.28
C ARG A 205 -10.32 16.62 4.93
N ALA A 206 -10.90 15.48 4.57
CA ALA A 206 -11.56 15.29 3.28
C ALA A 206 -12.98 15.92 3.24
N LEU A 207 -13.73 15.76 4.32
CA LEU A 207 -15.16 16.09 4.39
C LEU A 207 -15.48 17.33 5.23
N GLY A 208 -14.50 17.87 5.96
CA GLY A 208 -14.72 18.97 6.89
C GLY A 208 -15.24 18.48 8.25
N LYS A 209 -15.88 19.38 9.01
CA LYS A 209 -16.41 19.08 10.35
C LYS A 209 -17.62 18.11 10.23
N PRO A 210 -17.74 17.08 11.09
CA PRO A 210 -18.91 16.21 11.10
C PRO A 210 -20.16 16.95 11.60
N ASP A 211 -21.31 16.65 11.00
CA ASP A 211 -22.63 17.13 11.44
C ASP A 211 -22.99 16.57 12.83
N ARG A 212 -22.59 15.31 13.06
CA ARG A 212 -22.86 14.50 14.25
C ARG A 212 -21.54 14.18 14.97
N THR A 213 -21.04 15.18 15.70
CA THR A 213 -19.69 15.13 16.28
C THR A 213 -19.54 14.01 17.32
N ALA A 214 -20.52 13.83 18.21
CA ALA A 214 -20.44 12.82 19.27
C ALA A 214 -20.43 11.38 18.70
N GLU A 215 -21.27 11.11 17.70
CA GLU A 215 -21.33 9.81 17.02
C GLU A 215 -20.06 9.52 16.22
N PHE A 216 -19.51 10.55 15.56
CA PHE A 216 -18.24 10.47 14.85
C PHE A 216 -17.09 10.14 15.82
N GLU A 217 -17.00 10.83 16.96
CA GLU A 217 -15.97 10.59 17.97
C GLU A 217 -16.11 9.20 18.61
N ALA A 218 -17.33 8.76 18.90
CA ALA A 218 -17.59 7.41 19.42
C ALA A 218 -17.15 6.33 18.42
N ALA A 219 -17.46 6.50 17.13
CA ALA A 219 -17.01 5.59 16.08
C ALA A 219 -15.47 5.61 15.93
N GLY A 220 -14.84 6.77 16.09
CA GLY A 220 -13.38 6.92 16.10
C GLY A 220 -12.73 6.18 17.26
N ALA A 221 -13.25 6.35 18.48
CA ALA A 221 -12.75 5.67 19.67
C ALA A 221 -12.89 4.13 19.56
N ALA A 222 -14.01 3.65 19.00
CA ALA A 222 -14.22 2.22 18.74
C ALA A 222 -13.15 1.67 17.78
N TRP A 223 -12.87 2.39 16.69
CA TRP A 223 -11.80 2.02 15.75
C TRP A 223 -10.41 2.05 16.39
N SER A 224 -10.09 3.08 17.19
CA SER A 224 -8.80 3.18 17.87
C SER A 224 -8.52 1.97 18.77
N ASN A 225 -9.54 1.34 19.33
CA ASN A 225 -9.41 0.08 20.07
C ASN A 225 -9.28 -1.14 19.14
N GLU A 226 -10.13 -1.24 18.11
CA GLU A 226 -10.13 -2.34 17.13
C GLU A 226 -8.79 -2.46 16.38
N ARG A 227 -8.12 -1.34 16.09
CA ARG A 227 -6.87 -1.33 15.32
C ARG A 227 -5.66 -1.83 16.09
N VAL A 228 -5.66 -1.81 17.43
CA VAL A 228 -4.49 -2.18 18.25
C VAL A 228 -3.96 -3.58 17.94
N PRO A 229 -4.77 -4.65 17.95
CA PRO A 229 -4.30 -5.99 17.61
C PRO A 229 -3.81 -6.10 16.16
N LEU A 230 -4.46 -5.42 15.21
CA LEU A 230 -4.05 -5.42 13.79
C LEU A 230 -2.70 -4.75 13.59
N HIS A 231 -2.50 -3.60 14.24
CA HIS A 231 -1.24 -2.87 14.21
C HIS A 231 -0.11 -3.65 14.88
N THR A 232 -0.40 -4.36 15.98
CA THR A 232 0.56 -5.24 16.66
C THR A 232 1.00 -6.36 15.73
N ALA A 233 0.06 -7.09 15.11
CA ALA A 233 0.37 -8.15 14.17
C ALA A 233 1.21 -7.66 12.98
N LEU A 234 0.92 -6.46 12.45
CA LEU A 234 1.71 -5.85 11.39
C LEU A 234 3.13 -5.51 11.85
N ARG A 235 3.29 -4.87 13.01
CA ARG A 235 4.60 -4.55 13.56
C ARG A 235 5.46 -5.80 13.74
N ASP A 236 4.87 -6.87 14.26
CA ASP A 236 5.59 -8.13 14.51
C ASP A 236 6.01 -8.80 13.19
N ALA A 237 5.18 -8.70 12.14
CA ALA A 237 5.54 -9.19 10.81
C ALA A 237 6.64 -8.33 10.13
N GLU A 238 6.58 -7.01 10.27
CA GLU A 238 7.62 -6.09 9.79
C GLU A 238 8.94 -6.27 10.56
N ASP A 239 8.88 -6.62 11.84
CA ASP A 239 10.05 -6.94 12.65
C ASP A 239 10.79 -8.17 12.11
N LEU A 240 10.06 -9.26 11.84
CA LEU A 240 10.62 -10.46 11.23
C LEU A 240 11.25 -10.16 9.87
N GLU A 241 10.52 -9.47 8.98
CA GLU A 241 11.02 -9.09 7.66
C GLU A 241 12.30 -8.24 7.76
N ARG A 242 12.31 -7.24 8.64
CA ARG A 242 13.46 -6.36 8.84
C ARG A 242 14.67 -7.13 9.36
N ARG A 243 14.50 -8.03 10.34
CA ARG A 243 15.59 -8.86 10.88
C ARG A 243 16.16 -9.81 9.84
N LEU A 244 15.30 -10.40 9.01
CA LEU A 244 15.73 -11.22 7.88
C LEU A 244 16.58 -10.42 6.90
N ALA A 245 16.20 -9.18 6.57
CA ALA A 245 17.02 -8.33 5.70
C ALA A 245 18.43 -8.00 6.26
N PHE A 246 18.70 -8.21 7.56
CA PHE A 246 20.02 -8.04 8.19
C PHE A 246 20.70 -9.36 8.58
N ALA A 247 20.04 -10.49 8.32
CA ALA A 247 20.56 -11.82 8.62
C ALA A 247 20.84 -12.60 7.34
N MET A 248 21.40 -11.90 6.35
CA MET A 248 21.63 -12.42 5.01
C MET A 248 22.58 -13.63 5.00
N ASP A 249 23.51 -13.70 5.94
CA ASP A 249 24.35 -14.88 6.17
C ASP A 249 23.57 -16.14 6.62
N LEU A 250 22.33 -15.99 7.09
CA LEU A 250 21.48 -17.09 7.57
C LEU A 250 20.27 -17.40 6.68
N ASN A 251 19.91 -16.52 5.75
CA ASN A 251 18.70 -16.68 4.94
C ASN A 251 18.97 -16.65 3.44
N ASP A 252 17.94 -17.08 2.69
CA ASP A 252 17.87 -16.98 1.24
C ASP A 252 16.67 -16.13 0.79
N GLU A 253 16.59 -15.92 -0.52
CA GLU A 253 15.54 -15.13 -1.14
C GLU A 253 14.12 -15.66 -0.88
N GLY A 254 13.94 -16.98 -0.82
CA GLY A 254 12.65 -17.60 -0.55
C GLY A 254 12.19 -17.37 0.89
N VAL A 255 13.11 -17.40 1.86
CA VAL A 255 12.82 -17.04 3.26
C VAL A 255 12.38 -15.58 3.37
N CYS A 256 13.13 -14.66 2.78
CA CYS A 256 12.75 -13.24 2.79
C CYS A 256 11.41 -12.99 2.08
N HIS A 257 11.17 -13.63 0.94
CA HIS A 257 9.90 -13.51 0.22
C HIS A 257 8.70 -13.94 1.06
N ARG A 258 8.79 -15.05 1.81
CA ARG A 258 7.71 -15.48 2.73
C ARG A 258 7.44 -14.48 3.84
N ALA A 259 8.48 -13.88 4.41
CA ALA A 259 8.29 -12.85 5.43
C ALA A 259 7.59 -11.63 4.83
N ALA A 260 7.97 -11.21 3.62
CA ALA A 260 7.26 -10.16 2.89
C ALA A 260 5.79 -10.53 2.60
N VAL A 261 5.49 -11.79 2.25
CA VAL A 261 4.10 -12.26 2.11
C VAL A 261 3.34 -12.12 3.43
N THR A 262 3.92 -12.55 4.55
CA THR A 262 3.31 -12.44 5.89
C THR A 262 3.06 -10.99 6.29
N ALA A 263 4.03 -10.11 6.08
CA ALA A 263 3.91 -8.68 6.35
C ALA A 263 2.83 -8.04 5.47
N THR A 264 2.80 -8.34 4.17
CA THR A 264 1.78 -7.82 3.25
C THR A 264 0.37 -8.34 3.56
N ASP A 265 0.22 -9.56 4.06
CA ASP A 265 -1.08 -10.07 4.54
C ASP A 265 -1.56 -9.31 5.79
N ALA A 266 -0.65 -9.02 6.73
CA ALA A 266 -0.97 -8.19 7.89
C ALA A 266 -1.34 -6.75 7.48
N TYR A 267 -0.64 -6.18 6.51
CA TYR A 267 -0.97 -4.88 5.91
C TYR A 267 -2.37 -4.89 5.29
N ALA A 268 -2.70 -5.91 4.49
CA ALA A 268 -4.01 -6.01 3.85
C ALA A 268 -5.13 -6.03 4.89
N LYS A 269 -5.00 -6.84 5.95
CA LYS A 269 -5.98 -6.91 7.04
C LYS A 269 -6.17 -5.55 7.71
N LEU A 270 -5.08 -4.85 8.05
CA LEU A 270 -5.16 -3.54 8.67
C LEU A 270 -5.84 -2.51 7.77
N TYR A 271 -5.42 -2.37 6.51
CA TYR A 271 -5.96 -1.35 5.62
C TYR A 271 -7.40 -1.62 5.20
N LEU A 272 -7.80 -2.89 5.04
CA LEU A 272 -9.20 -3.23 4.78
C LEU A 272 -10.08 -2.91 5.99
N ALA A 273 -9.60 -3.17 7.22
CA ALA A 273 -10.29 -2.75 8.44
C ALA A 273 -10.37 -1.22 8.56
N GLU A 274 -9.31 -0.50 8.18
CA GLU A 274 -9.29 0.97 8.13
C GLU A 274 -10.32 1.52 7.14
N ALA A 275 -10.46 0.92 5.96
CA ALA A 275 -11.50 1.32 5.01
C ALA A 275 -12.92 1.12 5.55
N ASN A 276 -13.16 0.05 6.31
CA ASN A 276 -14.42 -0.14 7.02
C ASN A 276 -14.61 0.91 8.11
N ALA A 277 -13.55 1.28 8.84
CA ALA A 277 -13.59 2.34 9.83
C ALA A 277 -13.90 3.72 9.20
N VAL A 278 -13.32 4.03 8.04
CA VAL A 278 -13.66 5.24 7.25
C VAL A 278 -15.14 5.24 6.92
N ARG A 279 -15.71 4.14 6.41
CA ARG A 279 -17.15 4.04 6.15
C ARG A 279 -17.97 4.28 7.42
N ARG A 280 -17.63 3.63 8.54
CA ARG A 280 -18.34 3.82 9.83
C ARG A 280 -18.31 5.27 10.30
N LEU A 281 -17.15 5.90 10.25
CA LEU A 281 -16.96 7.31 10.61
C LEU A 281 -17.81 8.24 9.72
N VAL A 282 -17.77 8.04 8.40
CA VAL A 282 -18.55 8.82 7.44
C VAL A 282 -20.04 8.69 7.71
N ARG A 283 -20.54 7.46 7.87
CA ARG A 283 -21.97 7.16 8.12
C ARG A 283 -22.45 7.66 9.49
N ALA A 284 -21.57 7.68 10.49
CA ALA A 284 -21.88 8.20 11.82
C ALA A 284 -21.87 9.74 11.86
N GLY A 285 -20.92 10.38 11.19
CA GLY A 285 -20.67 11.81 11.32
C GLY A 285 -21.41 12.71 10.33
N TYR A 286 -21.76 12.23 9.14
CA TYR A 286 -22.20 13.08 8.03
C TYR A 286 -23.58 12.64 7.51
N ALA A 287 -24.50 13.57 7.33
CA ALA A 287 -25.86 13.29 6.86
C ALA A 287 -25.92 13.09 5.33
N ASP A 288 -25.16 13.89 4.59
CA ASP A 288 -24.97 13.76 3.14
C ASP A 288 -23.47 13.81 2.80
N ALA A 289 -22.86 12.63 2.74
CA ALA A 289 -21.42 12.49 2.50
C ALA A 289 -21.07 12.23 1.03
N ALA A 290 -22.05 11.99 0.16
CA ALA A 290 -21.80 11.44 -1.18
C ALA A 290 -20.88 12.36 -2.00
N ALA A 291 -21.25 13.63 -2.16
CA ALA A 291 -20.47 14.59 -2.93
C ALA A 291 -19.07 14.85 -2.34
N GLY A 292 -18.94 14.82 -1.01
CA GLY A 292 -17.66 14.97 -0.34
C GLY A 292 -16.73 13.78 -0.57
N CYS A 293 -17.27 12.55 -0.49
CA CYS A 293 -16.54 11.32 -0.79
C CYS A 293 -16.17 11.22 -2.27
N ASP A 294 -17.04 11.64 -3.19
CA ASP A 294 -16.74 11.67 -4.63
C ASP A 294 -15.56 12.60 -4.93
N ARG A 295 -15.55 13.79 -4.32
CA ARG A 295 -14.40 14.72 -4.40
C ARG A 295 -13.14 14.08 -3.83
N ALA A 296 -13.21 13.48 -2.65
CA ALA A 296 -12.07 12.83 -2.01
C ALA A 296 -11.53 11.65 -2.85
N ALA A 297 -12.41 10.91 -3.52
CA ALA A 297 -12.04 9.84 -4.44
C ALA A 297 -11.31 10.38 -5.67
N ALA A 298 -11.82 11.46 -6.27
CA ALA A 298 -11.18 12.13 -7.42
C ALA A 298 -9.80 12.69 -7.05
N GLU A 299 -9.68 13.37 -5.91
CA GLU A 299 -8.41 13.89 -5.39
C GLU A 299 -7.39 12.77 -5.12
N ALA A 300 -7.85 11.65 -4.52
CA ALA A 300 -6.99 10.49 -4.27
C ALA A 300 -6.41 9.92 -5.57
N TRP A 301 -7.21 9.83 -6.64
CA TRP A 301 -6.71 9.38 -7.95
C TRP A 301 -5.80 10.41 -8.63
N ALA A 302 -6.14 11.70 -8.58
CA ALA A 302 -5.40 12.79 -9.22
C ALA A 302 -3.94 12.90 -8.73
N GLU A 303 -3.64 12.42 -7.52
CA GLU A 303 -2.27 12.34 -7.01
C GLU A 303 -1.37 11.38 -7.80
N ALA A 304 -1.93 10.35 -8.46
CA ALA A 304 -1.15 9.38 -9.22
C ALA A 304 -0.40 10.00 -10.42
N PRO A 305 -1.07 10.62 -11.42
CA PRO A 305 -0.38 11.27 -12.54
C PRO A 305 0.52 12.43 -12.10
N LYS A 306 0.19 13.10 -10.99
CA LYS A 306 0.97 14.23 -10.48
C LYS A 306 2.31 13.81 -9.87
N ARG A 307 2.38 12.66 -9.19
CA ARG A 307 3.53 12.29 -8.35
C ARG A 307 4.28 11.06 -8.82
N PHE A 308 3.60 10.12 -9.47
CA PHE A 308 4.15 8.79 -9.77
C PHE A 308 4.29 8.54 -11.27
N ALA A 309 4.02 9.53 -12.11
CA ALA A 309 4.22 9.43 -13.56
C ALA A 309 5.63 8.96 -13.97
N PRO A 310 6.75 9.40 -13.34
CA PRO A 310 8.09 8.97 -13.74
C PRO A 310 8.29 7.45 -13.73
N GLY A 311 7.78 6.75 -12.69
CA GLY A 311 7.90 5.31 -12.55
C GLY A 311 6.66 4.50 -12.96
N ALA A 312 5.51 5.14 -13.19
CA ALA A 312 4.22 4.44 -13.39
C ALA A 312 3.36 4.94 -14.57
N ALA A 313 3.93 5.70 -15.51
CA ALA A 313 3.18 6.29 -16.65
C ALA A 313 2.29 5.28 -17.40
N ASP A 314 2.82 4.08 -17.71
CA ASP A 314 2.05 3.06 -18.43
C ASP A 314 0.88 2.52 -17.61
N LEU A 315 1.08 2.30 -16.31
CA LEU A 315 0.01 1.86 -15.40
C LEU A 315 -1.05 2.95 -15.23
N ILE A 316 -0.64 4.22 -15.14
CA ILE A 316 -1.55 5.37 -15.05
C ILE A 316 -2.39 5.48 -16.33
N ARG A 317 -1.77 5.35 -17.50
CA ARG A 317 -2.47 5.34 -18.80
C ARG A 317 -3.44 4.17 -18.89
N LEU A 318 -3.05 2.98 -18.40
CA LEU A 318 -3.94 1.82 -18.33
C LEU A 318 -5.16 2.08 -17.45
N LEU A 319 -4.99 2.76 -16.33
CA LEU A 319 -6.06 2.99 -15.35
C LEU A 319 -6.91 4.25 -15.62
N SER A 320 -6.47 5.09 -16.55
CA SER A 320 -7.22 6.29 -16.93
C SER A 320 -8.35 5.92 -17.89
N PRO A 321 -9.50 6.63 -17.83
CA PRO A 321 -10.53 6.52 -18.86
C PRO A 321 -9.91 6.77 -20.26
N PRO A 322 -10.40 6.08 -21.31
CA PRO A 322 -9.92 6.24 -22.68
C PRO A 322 -10.12 7.65 -23.24
#